data_AF-A0A2V7PRD3-F1
#
_entry.id   AF-A0A2V7PRD3-F1
#
_cell.length_a   1.000
_cell.length_b   1.000
_cell.length_c   1.000
_cell.angle_alpha   90.00
_cell.angle_beta   90.00
_cell.angle_gamma   90.00
#
_symmetry.space_group_name_H-M   'P 1'
#
loop_
_entity.id
_entity.type
_entity.pdbx_description
1 polymer ?
#
loop_
_entity_poly.entity_id
_entity_poly.type
_entity_poly.pdbx_seq_one_letter_code
_entity_poly.pdbx_strand_id
1 'polypeptide(L)'
;MDNLAHALVGAVIGRAVADRHVPRAGVIGIVAANAPDWTELFIGLPGTRADYLVLHRGITHSLAAACIEIVALTLLVGGGWRLLRPRTAPPWHWLAACIGAALVSHLYLDWQGSYGWRPFLPWSGTWYYLDWVAVVDPFFWLVPLVALAWGAERHWIPLAGALVVGGTFTVFVLRAGDIVARWVLVVYGVVCLVAAVGWIRYWFGPVGRQRAAAFALLLLALYAGAQGIVGAQRKAGIRRTATQRFGTAASWAALTNIGQPFTWEAVYAGVDTVAGDDWRLPRNLRSPAVARALRETREGRAMAQFARFLVADVDSNTIYLLDARYARAARVGWAVVRITKQ
;
A
#
# COMPACT_ATOMS: atom_id res chain seq x y z
N MET A 1 0.01 0.04 0.60
CA MET A 1 1.46 -0.02 0.31
C MET A 1 1.68 -0.54 -1.09
N ASP A 2 2.93 -0.56 -1.56
CA ASP A 2 3.30 -1.26 -2.78
C ASP A 2 3.29 -2.80 -2.61
N ASN A 3 3.18 -3.50 -3.74
CA ASN A 3 2.99 -4.96 -3.78
C ASN A 3 4.22 -5.74 -3.26
N LEU A 4 5.42 -5.15 -3.31
CA LEU A 4 6.62 -5.78 -2.75
C LEU A 4 6.55 -5.80 -1.22
N ALA A 5 6.13 -4.70 -0.60
CA ALA A 5 5.87 -4.66 0.84
C ALA A 5 4.78 -5.66 1.24
N HIS A 6 3.67 -5.72 0.51
CA HIS A 6 2.59 -6.70 0.76
C HIS A 6 3.08 -8.14 0.65
N ALA A 7 3.88 -8.45 -0.38
CA ALA A 7 4.48 -9.78 -0.54
C ALA A 7 5.39 -10.14 0.64
N LEU A 8 6.32 -9.25 1.00
CA LEU A 8 7.32 -9.52 2.03
C LEU A 8 6.69 -9.60 3.43
N VAL A 9 5.79 -8.70 3.78
CA VAL A 9 5.04 -8.75 5.04
C VAL A 9 4.12 -9.97 5.07
N GLY A 10 3.42 -10.27 3.98
CA GLY A 10 2.60 -11.48 3.84
C GLY A 10 3.40 -12.76 4.05
N ALA A 11 4.62 -12.84 3.50
CA ALA A 11 5.52 -13.96 3.71
C ALA A 11 5.90 -14.13 5.19
N VAL A 12 6.26 -13.03 5.84
CA VAL A 12 6.61 -13.01 7.27
C VAL A 12 5.41 -13.40 8.13
N ILE A 13 4.21 -12.91 7.82
CA ILE A 13 2.98 -13.30 8.51
C ILE A 13 2.69 -14.78 8.35
N GLY A 14 2.83 -15.32 7.13
CA GLY A 14 2.68 -16.75 6.90
C GLY A 14 3.64 -17.58 7.76
N ARG A 15 4.91 -17.15 7.87
CA ARG A 15 5.88 -17.78 8.78
C ARG A 15 5.55 -17.58 10.26
N ALA A 16 5.04 -16.41 10.65
CA ALA A 16 4.71 -16.13 12.03
C ALA A 16 3.48 -16.93 12.50
N VAL A 17 2.49 -17.11 11.62
CA VAL A 17 1.20 -17.73 11.95
C VAL A 17 1.24 -19.25 11.79
N ALA A 18 1.66 -19.76 10.63
CA ALA A 18 1.31 -21.13 10.23
C ALA A 18 2.50 -22.03 9.86
N ASP A 19 3.75 -21.57 9.97
CA ASP A 19 4.93 -22.26 9.41
C ASP A 19 5.15 -23.70 9.87
N ARG A 20 4.74 -24.00 11.11
CA ARG A 20 4.81 -25.35 11.72
C ARG A 20 3.66 -26.27 11.30
N HIS A 21 2.62 -25.74 10.68
CA HIS A 21 1.37 -26.45 10.39
C HIS A 21 1.02 -26.48 8.90
N VAL A 22 1.50 -25.50 8.14
CA VAL A 22 1.21 -25.33 6.72
C VAL A 22 2.53 -25.29 5.96
N PRO A 23 2.82 -26.30 5.12
CA PRO A 23 4.02 -26.27 4.30
C PRO A 23 3.98 -25.06 3.35
N ARG A 24 5.11 -24.38 3.19
CA ARG A 24 5.23 -23.16 2.37
C ARG A 24 4.30 -22.02 2.83
N ALA A 25 3.99 -21.91 4.12
CA ALA A 25 3.16 -20.84 4.67
C ALA A 25 3.60 -19.43 4.23
N GLY A 26 4.91 -19.16 4.14
CA GLY A 26 5.41 -17.89 3.62
C GLY A 26 5.02 -17.62 2.16
N VAL A 27 5.06 -18.63 1.28
CA VAL A 27 4.65 -18.46 -0.13
C VAL A 27 3.14 -18.25 -0.24
N ILE A 28 2.36 -19.00 0.56
CA ILE A 28 0.91 -18.80 0.64
C ILE A 28 0.60 -17.39 1.15
N GLY A 29 1.35 -16.89 2.12
CA GLY A 29 1.25 -15.52 2.62
C GLY A 29 1.54 -14.46 1.54
N ILE A 30 2.55 -14.66 0.68
CA ILE A 30 2.82 -13.76 -0.46
C ILE A 30 1.60 -13.66 -1.38
N VAL A 31 1.07 -14.83 -1.77
CA VAL A 31 -0.06 -14.96 -2.68
C VAL A 31 -1.32 -14.32 -2.07
N ALA A 32 -1.63 -14.68 -0.83
CA ALA A 32 -2.83 -14.20 -0.13
C ALA A 32 -2.77 -12.69 0.17
N ALA A 33 -1.60 -12.16 0.54
CA ALA A 33 -1.46 -10.73 0.75
C ALA A 33 -1.68 -9.95 -0.55
N ASN A 34 -1.21 -10.43 -1.70
CA ASN A 34 -1.38 -9.71 -2.97
C ASN A 34 -2.73 -9.96 -3.68
N ALA A 35 -3.54 -10.90 -3.21
CA ALA A 35 -4.79 -11.28 -3.86
C ALA A 35 -5.76 -10.10 -4.09
N PRO A 36 -5.93 -9.15 -3.15
CA PRO A 36 -6.82 -8.01 -3.38
C PRO A 36 -6.46 -7.15 -4.59
N ASP A 37 -5.18 -7.11 -4.97
CA ASP A 37 -4.65 -6.30 -6.09
C ASP A 37 -4.71 -7.04 -7.43
N TRP A 38 -5.09 -8.32 -7.48
CA TRP A 38 -5.08 -9.08 -8.74
C TRP A 38 -6.04 -8.52 -9.78
N THR A 39 -7.17 -7.95 -9.36
CA THR A 39 -8.12 -7.31 -10.29
C THR A 39 -7.49 -6.13 -11.04
N GLU A 40 -6.63 -5.37 -10.37
CA GLU A 40 -5.86 -4.29 -11.00
C GLU A 40 -4.85 -4.85 -12.01
N LEU A 41 -4.12 -5.91 -11.65
CA LEU A 41 -3.15 -6.53 -12.54
C LEU A 41 -3.78 -7.11 -13.82
N PHE A 42 -4.91 -7.80 -13.69
CA PHE A 42 -5.52 -8.54 -14.80
C PHE A 42 -6.55 -7.74 -15.61
N ILE A 43 -7.17 -6.71 -15.02
CA ILE A 43 -8.24 -5.95 -15.66
C ILE A 43 -7.91 -4.45 -15.68
N GLY A 44 -7.46 -3.88 -14.57
CA GLY A 44 -7.17 -2.45 -14.46
C GLY A 44 -6.04 -1.97 -15.38
N LEU A 45 -4.88 -2.60 -15.30
CA LEU A 45 -3.68 -2.24 -16.07
C LEU A 45 -3.81 -2.52 -17.57
N PRO A 46 -4.35 -3.67 -18.03
CA PRO A 46 -4.58 -3.91 -19.45
C PRO A 46 -5.78 -3.11 -20.00
N GLY A 47 -6.66 -2.61 -19.12
CA GLY A 47 -7.84 -1.84 -19.47
C GLY A 47 -7.59 -0.34 -19.69
N THR A 48 -8.66 0.45 -19.58
CA THR A 48 -8.57 1.91 -19.68
C THR A 48 -8.09 2.55 -18.37
N ARG A 49 -7.69 3.83 -18.43
CA ARG A 49 -7.40 4.61 -17.20
C ARG A 49 -8.59 4.61 -16.23
N ALA A 50 -9.82 4.64 -16.75
CA ALA A 50 -11.02 4.59 -15.92
C ALA A 50 -11.19 3.21 -15.26
N ASP A 51 -10.87 2.11 -15.95
CA ASP A 51 -10.86 0.75 -15.37
C ASP A 51 -9.90 0.69 -14.18
N TYR A 52 -8.67 1.15 -14.37
CA TYR A 52 -7.68 1.23 -13.31
C TYR A 52 -8.19 2.03 -12.11
N LEU A 53 -8.71 3.24 -12.30
CA LEU A 53 -9.16 4.10 -11.18
C LEU A 53 -10.37 3.53 -10.42
N VAL A 54 -11.23 2.76 -11.08
CA VAL A 54 -12.38 2.11 -10.45
C VAL A 54 -11.94 0.88 -9.65
N LEU A 55 -11.08 0.05 -10.24
CA LEU A 55 -10.64 -1.23 -9.68
C LEU A 55 -9.53 -1.07 -8.65
N HIS A 56 -8.68 -0.05 -8.78
CA HIS A 56 -7.63 0.25 -7.81
C HIS A 56 -8.27 0.53 -6.46
N ARG A 57 -7.96 -0.35 -5.49
CA ARG A 57 -8.58 -0.35 -4.15
C ARG A 57 -10.11 -0.39 -4.21
N GLY A 58 -10.61 -1.17 -5.17
CA GLY A 58 -12.01 -1.39 -5.48
C GLY A 58 -12.69 -2.32 -4.48
N ILE A 59 -13.66 -3.10 -4.96
CA ILE A 59 -14.46 -3.99 -4.11
C ILE A 59 -13.62 -5.06 -3.40
N THR A 60 -12.51 -5.51 -4.01
CA THR A 60 -11.59 -6.52 -3.45
C THR A 60 -10.91 -6.05 -2.16
N HIS A 61 -10.80 -4.74 -1.94
CA HIS A 61 -10.24 -4.17 -0.71
C HIS A 61 -11.29 -3.88 0.36
N SER A 62 -12.51 -4.41 0.22
CA SER A 62 -13.57 -4.28 1.23
C SER A 62 -13.51 -5.41 2.27
N LEU A 63 -14.08 -5.17 3.45
CA LEU A 63 -14.17 -6.20 4.49
C LEU A 63 -15.04 -7.40 4.04
N ALA A 64 -16.10 -7.13 3.28
CA ALA A 64 -16.96 -8.19 2.76
C ALA A 64 -16.25 -9.04 1.70
N ALA A 65 -15.55 -8.42 0.75
CA ALA A 65 -14.76 -9.15 -0.24
C ALA A 65 -13.61 -9.91 0.43
N ALA A 66 -12.94 -9.32 1.41
CA ALA A 66 -11.90 -9.99 2.19
C ALA A 66 -12.40 -11.32 2.80
N CYS A 67 -13.60 -11.36 3.40
CA CYS A 67 -14.18 -12.60 3.91
C CYS A 67 -14.38 -13.65 2.80
N ILE A 68 -14.87 -13.22 1.64
CA ILE A 68 -15.09 -14.10 0.48
C ILE A 68 -13.75 -14.62 -0.06
N GLU A 69 -12.76 -13.74 -0.24
CA GLU A 69 -11.42 -14.08 -0.73
C GLU A 69 -10.72 -15.05 0.22
N ILE A 70 -10.81 -14.84 1.54
CA ILE A 70 -10.23 -15.77 2.53
C ILE A 70 -10.82 -17.17 2.36
N VAL A 71 -12.15 -17.30 2.27
CA VAL A 71 -12.81 -18.60 2.09
C VAL A 71 -12.42 -19.21 0.74
N ALA A 72 -12.52 -18.45 -0.35
CA ALA A 72 -12.23 -18.92 -1.70
C ALA A 72 -10.77 -19.38 -1.86
N LEU A 73 -9.81 -18.58 -1.40
CA LEU A 73 -8.38 -18.94 -1.45
C LEU A 73 -8.08 -20.13 -0.55
N THR A 74 -8.71 -20.21 0.63
CA THR A 74 -8.55 -21.37 1.52
C THR A 74 -9.03 -22.64 0.82
N LEU A 75 -10.25 -22.64 0.24
CA LEU A 75 -10.81 -23.76 -0.51
C LEU A 75 -9.96 -24.14 -1.72
N LEU A 76 -9.48 -23.15 -2.48
CA LEU A 76 -8.65 -23.37 -3.67
C LEU A 76 -7.31 -24.00 -3.30
N VAL A 77 -6.59 -23.43 -2.33
CA VAL A 77 -5.27 -23.94 -1.91
C VAL A 77 -5.41 -25.29 -1.20
N GLY A 78 -6.36 -25.43 -0.28
CA GLY A 78 -6.57 -26.67 0.48
C GLY A 78 -7.13 -27.80 -0.38
N GLY A 79 -8.04 -27.49 -1.30
CA GLY A 79 -8.59 -28.44 -2.27
C GLY A 79 -7.54 -28.91 -3.26
N GLY A 80 -6.78 -27.98 -3.86
CA GLY A 80 -5.64 -28.30 -4.72
C GLY A 80 -4.59 -29.16 -4.02
N TRP A 81 -4.34 -28.89 -2.74
CA TRP A 81 -3.43 -29.72 -1.93
C TRP A 81 -3.92 -31.15 -1.79
N ARG A 82 -5.21 -31.35 -1.49
CA ARG A 82 -5.80 -32.70 -1.37
C ARG A 82 -5.75 -33.46 -2.69
N LEU A 83 -5.95 -32.79 -3.82
CA LEU A 83 -5.88 -33.40 -5.15
C LEU A 83 -4.46 -33.81 -5.53
N LEU A 84 -3.46 -32.96 -5.27
CA LEU A 84 -2.07 -33.20 -5.68
C LEU A 84 -1.24 -34.01 -4.67
N ARG A 85 -1.62 -33.98 -3.38
CA ARG A 85 -0.89 -34.53 -2.23
C ARG A 85 -1.86 -35.06 -1.15
N PRO A 86 -2.62 -36.13 -1.42
CA PRO A 86 -3.70 -36.59 -0.54
C PRO A 86 -3.24 -37.08 0.84
N ARG A 87 -1.97 -37.45 1.01
CA ARG A 87 -1.45 -38.08 2.24
C ARG A 87 -1.03 -37.09 3.33
N THR A 88 -0.87 -35.80 3.02
CA THR A 88 -0.37 -34.77 3.97
C THR A 88 -0.95 -33.39 3.63
N ALA A 89 -2.27 -33.24 3.75
CA ALA A 89 -2.91 -31.93 3.60
C ALA A 89 -2.71 -31.09 4.88
N PRO A 90 -2.43 -29.78 4.77
CA PRO A 90 -2.36 -28.92 5.93
C PRO A 90 -3.72 -28.84 6.63
N PRO A 91 -3.77 -28.67 7.96
CA PRO A 91 -5.02 -28.43 8.67
C PRO A 91 -5.70 -27.16 8.14
N TRP A 92 -6.98 -27.27 7.80
CA TRP A 92 -7.75 -26.20 7.17
C TRP A 92 -7.79 -24.91 7.98
N HIS A 93 -7.87 -25.01 9.31
CA HIS A 93 -7.89 -23.84 10.19
C HIS A 93 -6.57 -23.08 10.20
N TRP A 94 -5.43 -23.77 10.11
CA TRP A 94 -4.12 -23.11 10.00
C TRP A 94 -3.90 -22.48 8.63
N LEU A 95 -4.41 -23.13 7.57
CA LEU A 95 -4.41 -22.56 6.22
C LEU A 95 -5.28 -21.27 6.17
N ALA A 96 -6.49 -21.34 6.70
CA ALA A 96 -7.40 -20.20 6.80
C ALA A 96 -6.80 -19.07 7.65
N ALA A 97 -6.15 -19.38 8.77
CA ALA A 97 -5.48 -18.39 9.60
C ALA A 97 -4.30 -17.72 8.86
N CYS A 98 -3.51 -18.49 8.11
CA CYS A 98 -2.41 -17.95 7.30
C CYS A 98 -2.92 -16.98 6.23
N ILE A 99 -3.92 -17.39 5.46
CA ILE A 99 -4.52 -16.59 4.37
C ILE A 99 -5.22 -15.36 4.96
N GLY A 100 -6.03 -15.55 6.00
CA GLY A 100 -6.76 -14.50 6.69
C GLY A 100 -5.82 -13.43 7.26
N ALA A 101 -4.77 -13.83 7.97
CA ALA A 101 -3.81 -12.88 8.52
C ALA A 101 -3.06 -12.10 7.44
N ALA A 102 -2.66 -12.76 6.35
CA ALA A 102 -1.98 -12.11 5.23
C ALA A 102 -2.91 -11.12 4.50
N LEU A 103 -4.15 -11.48 4.23
CA LEU A 103 -5.11 -10.62 3.54
C LEU A 103 -5.53 -9.43 4.42
N VAL A 104 -5.81 -9.65 5.70
CA VAL A 104 -6.09 -8.55 6.65
C VAL A 104 -4.90 -7.59 6.76
N SER A 105 -3.67 -8.12 6.68
CA SER A 105 -2.48 -7.26 6.66
C SER A 105 -2.46 -6.35 5.43
N HIS A 106 -2.85 -6.84 4.24
CA HIS A 106 -2.95 -6.02 3.03
C HIS A 106 -3.85 -4.81 3.24
N LEU A 107 -5.06 -5.07 3.74
CA LEU A 107 -6.06 -4.04 4.02
C LEU A 107 -5.55 -2.99 5.02
N TYR A 108 -4.91 -3.43 6.09
CA TYR A 108 -4.29 -2.54 7.07
C TYR A 108 -3.14 -1.71 6.47
N LEU A 109 -2.25 -2.35 5.69
CA LEU A 109 -1.13 -1.70 5.01
C LEU A 109 -1.56 -0.73 3.90
N ASP A 110 -2.79 -0.85 3.41
CA ASP A 110 -3.42 0.11 2.52
C ASP A 110 -4.09 1.26 3.25
N TRP A 111 -4.68 1.00 4.42
CA TRP A 111 -5.29 2.01 5.28
C TRP A 111 -4.28 3.00 5.88
N GLN A 112 -3.05 2.56 6.20
CA GLN A 112 -2.01 3.39 6.82
C GLN A 112 -1.60 4.64 6.01
N GLY A 113 -1.67 4.55 4.69
CA GLY A 113 -1.13 5.59 3.81
C GLY A 113 -2.12 6.68 3.45
N SER A 114 -1.65 7.60 2.61
CA SER A 114 -2.45 8.71 2.08
C SER A 114 -3.33 8.34 0.88
N TYR A 115 -3.23 7.10 0.40
CA TYR A 115 -4.07 6.51 -0.65
C TYR A 115 -5.44 6.06 -0.11
N GLY A 116 -5.47 5.55 1.12
CA GLY A 116 -6.68 5.11 1.82
C GLY A 116 -7.32 3.85 1.26
N TRP A 117 -8.45 3.47 1.84
CA TRP A 117 -9.24 2.29 1.44
C TRP A 117 -10.73 2.48 1.74
N ARG A 118 -11.57 1.57 1.25
CA ARG A 118 -13.05 1.64 1.37
C ARG A 118 -13.60 0.34 1.97
N PRO A 119 -13.58 0.17 3.31
CA PRO A 119 -13.88 -1.09 3.97
C PRO A 119 -15.33 -1.55 3.79
N PHE A 120 -16.26 -0.63 3.53
CA PHE A 120 -17.70 -0.87 3.50
C PHE A 120 -18.30 -0.91 2.09
N LEU A 121 -17.49 -1.08 1.04
CA LEU A 121 -18.05 -1.37 -0.28
C LEU A 121 -18.82 -2.70 -0.27
N PRO A 122 -19.91 -2.84 -1.07
CA PRO A 122 -20.46 -1.83 -1.98
C PRO A 122 -21.44 -0.84 -1.32
N TRP A 123 -21.74 -0.99 -0.02
CA TRP A 123 -22.76 -0.19 0.66
C TRP A 123 -22.35 1.27 0.92
N SER A 124 -21.06 1.54 1.11
CA SER A 124 -20.52 2.90 1.27
C SER A 124 -19.20 3.08 0.55
N GLY A 125 -19.15 4.10 -0.32
CA GLY A 125 -17.94 4.51 -1.05
C GLY A 125 -16.99 5.41 -0.23
N THR A 126 -17.20 5.55 1.08
CA THR A 126 -16.39 6.43 1.93
C THR A 126 -14.96 5.92 2.03
N TRP A 127 -14.01 6.79 1.72
CA TRP A 127 -12.59 6.51 1.87
C TRP A 127 -12.10 6.81 3.30
N TYR A 128 -11.22 5.95 3.79
CA TYR A 128 -10.57 6.09 5.10
C TYR A 128 -9.05 6.15 4.91
N TYR A 129 -8.41 7.10 5.61
CA TYR A 129 -6.98 7.38 5.49
C TYR A 129 -6.39 7.56 6.89
N LEU A 130 -5.30 6.85 7.22
CA LEU A 130 -4.55 7.15 8.45
C LEU A 130 -3.49 8.22 8.24
N ASP A 131 -3.00 8.39 7.00
CA ASP A 131 -2.05 9.45 6.64
C ASP A 131 -0.74 9.39 7.47
N TRP A 132 -0.22 8.19 7.80
CA TRP A 132 0.92 8.08 8.73
C TRP A 132 2.16 7.35 8.20
N VAL A 133 2.05 6.51 7.18
CA VAL A 133 3.18 5.72 6.63
C VAL A 133 3.08 5.77 5.10
N ALA A 134 4.21 6.03 4.45
CA ALA A 134 4.27 6.17 3.00
C ALA A 134 3.88 4.88 2.27
N VAL A 135 3.34 5.02 1.05
CA VAL A 135 2.98 3.88 0.19
C VAL A 135 4.20 3.01 -0.14
N VAL A 136 5.36 3.65 -0.29
CA VAL A 136 6.67 3.05 -0.49
C VAL A 136 7.54 3.46 0.69
N ASP A 137 7.90 2.48 1.52
CA ASP A 137 8.70 2.66 2.72
C ASP A 137 9.82 1.60 2.79
N PRO A 138 11.10 1.99 2.75
CA PRO A 138 12.24 1.06 2.76
C PRO A 138 12.23 0.07 3.93
N PHE A 139 11.64 0.40 5.08
CA PHE A 139 11.62 -0.48 6.25
C PHE A 139 10.65 -1.65 6.10
N PHE A 140 9.54 -1.45 5.39
CA PHE A 140 8.56 -2.51 5.10
C PHE A 140 9.06 -3.50 4.05
N TRP A 141 10.15 -3.17 3.35
CA TRP A 141 10.89 -4.10 2.51
C TRP A 141 12.03 -4.77 3.29
N LEU A 142 12.87 -3.96 3.97
CA LEU A 142 14.12 -4.42 4.56
C LEU A 142 13.90 -5.34 5.77
N VAL A 143 13.05 -4.94 6.72
CA VAL A 143 12.86 -5.67 7.98
C VAL A 143 12.29 -7.08 7.70
N PRO A 144 11.25 -7.24 6.86
CA PRO A 144 10.78 -8.56 6.46
C PRO A 144 11.83 -9.38 5.70
N LEU A 145 12.56 -8.77 4.76
CA LEU A 145 13.55 -9.47 3.96
C LEU A 145 14.65 -10.09 4.83
N VAL A 146 15.14 -9.35 5.82
CA VAL A 146 16.14 -9.85 6.78
C VAL A 146 15.58 -11.01 7.60
N ALA A 147 14.36 -10.90 8.11
CA ALA A 147 13.73 -11.98 8.88
C ALA A 147 13.48 -13.23 8.03
N LEU A 148 13.13 -13.06 6.75
CA LEU A 148 12.97 -14.15 5.81
C LEU A 148 14.32 -14.83 5.49
N ALA A 149 15.40 -14.06 5.37
CA ALA A 149 16.74 -14.56 5.12
C ALA A 149 17.31 -15.32 6.33
N TRP A 150 17.28 -14.75 7.54
CA TRP A 150 17.81 -15.40 8.75
C TRP A 150 17.08 -16.70 9.12
N GLY A 151 15.80 -16.81 8.76
CA GLY A 151 15.01 -18.02 8.96
C GLY A 151 15.07 -19.04 7.81
N ALA A 152 15.89 -18.81 6.77
CA ALA A 152 15.97 -19.70 5.62
C ALA A 152 17.01 -20.82 5.82
N GLU A 153 16.85 -21.89 5.05
CA GLU A 153 17.82 -22.99 5.00
C GLU A 153 19.13 -22.53 4.36
N ARG A 154 20.26 -23.14 4.75
CA ARG A 154 21.59 -22.87 4.19
C ARG A 154 21.72 -23.45 2.79
N HIS A 155 21.04 -22.80 1.87
CA HIS A 155 20.95 -23.19 0.49
C HIS A 155 21.09 -21.96 -0.41
N TRP A 156 21.64 -22.16 -1.61
CA TRP A 156 21.90 -21.07 -2.54
C TRP A 156 20.60 -20.44 -3.08
N ILE A 157 19.49 -21.17 -3.12
CA ILE A 157 18.19 -20.67 -3.60
C ILE A 157 17.65 -19.52 -2.73
N PRO A 158 17.42 -19.67 -1.41
CA PRO A 158 16.96 -18.56 -0.58
C PRO A 158 17.96 -17.40 -0.53
N LEU A 159 19.27 -17.70 -0.58
CA LEU A 159 20.30 -16.66 -0.69
C LEU A 159 20.16 -15.86 -1.99
N ALA A 160 20.03 -16.54 -3.12
CA ALA A 160 19.84 -15.90 -4.42
C ALA A 160 18.58 -15.04 -4.43
N GLY A 161 17.46 -15.55 -3.88
CA GLY A 161 16.23 -14.76 -3.73
C GLY A 161 16.45 -13.49 -2.90
N ALA A 162 17.11 -13.61 -1.74
CA ALA A 162 17.43 -12.47 -0.89
C ALA A 162 18.36 -11.46 -1.57
N LEU A 163 19.38 -11.93 -2.30
CA LEU A 163 20.32 -11.09 -3.03
C LEU A 163 19.67 -10.39 -4.24
N VAL A 164 18.79 -11.06 -4.98
CA VAL A 164 18.07 -10.46 -6.12
C VAL A 164 17.11 -9.39 -5.63
N VAL A 165 16.26 -9.71 -4.65
CA VAL A 165 15.29 -8.76 -4.09
C VAL A 165 16.02 -7.63 -3.37
N GLY A 166 16.98 -7.95 -2.51
CA GLY A 166 17.76 -6.99 -1.75
C GLY A 166 18.67 -6.13 -2.63
N GLY A 167 19.27 -6.70 -3.67
CA GLY A 167 20.09 -5.97 -4.64
C GLY A 167 19.26 -5.02 -5.49
N THR A 168 18.10 -5.45 -5.97
CA THR A 168 17.16 -4.58 -6.71
C THR A 168 16.71 -3.40 -5.85
N PHE A 169 16.35 -3.67 -4.58
CA PHE A 169 16.08 -2.63 -3.59
C PHE A 169 17.28 -1.69 -3.48
N THR A 170 18.48 -2.24 -3.24
CA THR A 170 19.70 -1.44 -2.98
C THR A 170 19.90 -0.45 -4.12
N VAL A 171 19.78 -0.91 -5.36
CA VAL A 171 19.87 -0.05 -6.56
C VAL A 171 18.80 1.04 -6.52
N PHE A 172 17.55 0.69 -6.22
CA PHE A 172 16.46 1.68 -6.17
C PHE A 172 16.71 2.76 -5.11
N VAL A 173 17.08 2.38 -3.88
CA VAL A 173 17.32 3.33 -2.79
C VAL A 173 18.55 4.20 -3.02
N LEU A 174 19.61 3.65 -3.61
CA LEU A 174 20.78 4.45 -3.98
C LEU A 174 20.47 5.42 -5.13
N ARG A 175 19.66 5.01 -6.11
CA ARG A 175 19.23 5.87 -7.23
C ARG A 175 18.27 6.96 -6.79
N ALA A 176 17.47 6.71 -5.76
CA ALA A 176 16.56 7.66 -5.14
C ALA A 176 17.20 8.40 -3.95
N GLY A 177 18.55 8.43 -3.85
CA GLY A 177 19.26 8.98 -2.69
C GLY A 177 19.06 10.48 -2.45
N ASP A 178 18.56 11.21 -3.45
CA ASP A 178 18.11 12.61 -3.36
C ASP A 178 16.75 12.76 -2.68
N ILE A 179 15.88 11.74 -2.82
CA ILE A 179 14.55 11.68 -2.21
C ILE A 179 14.62 11.06 -0.81
N VAL A 180 15.40 10.00 -0.64
CA VAL A 180 15.51 9.22 0.60
C VAL A 180 16.32 9.98 1.65
N ALA A 181 15.78 10.10 2.87
CA ALA A 181 16.47 10.80 3.95
C ALA A 181 17.83 10.13 4.29
N ARG A 182 18.87 10.95 4.50
CA ARG A 182 20.25 10.47 4.77
C ARG A 182 20.34 9.46 5.91
N TRP A 183 19.57 9.65 6.98
CA TRP A 183 19.56 8.72 8.12
C TRP A 183 18.96 7.35 7.74
N VAL A 184 18.00 7.31 6.80
CA VAL A 184 17.44 6.05 6.28
C VAL A 184 18.52 5.26 5.55
N LEU A 185 19.37 5.94 4.76
CA LEU A 185 20.51 5.29 4.08
C LEU A 185 21.51 4.69 5.06
N VAL A 186 21.80 5.39 6.16
CA VAL A 186 22.69 4.89 7.23
C VAL A 186 22.09 3.67 7.91
N VAL A 187 20.82 3.74 8.34
CA VAL A 187 20.14 2.61 8.97
C VAL A 187 20.04 1.43 8.00
N TYR A 188 19.76 1.71 6.72
CA TYR A 188 19.74 0.70 5.67
C TYR A 188 21.08 -0.06 5.59
N GLY A 189 22.20 0.66 5.50
CA GLY A 189 23.54 0.06 5.46
C GLY A 189 23.85 -0.78 6.70
N VAL A 190 23.49 -0.29 7.89
CA VAL A 190 23.63 -1.05 9.15
C VAL A 190 22.81 -2.32 9.13
N VAL A 191 21.56 -2.28 8.69
CA VAL A 191 20.69 -3.45 8.63
C VAL A 191 21.18 -4.44 7.57
N CYS A 192 21.71 -4.00 6.43
CA CYS A 192 22.36 -4.88 5.45
C CYS A 192 23.58 -5.59 6.03
N LEU A 193 24.41 -4.89 6.81
CA LEU A 193 25.55 -5.49 7.50
C LEU A 193 25.09 -6.53 8.53
N VAL A 194 24.10 -6.18 9.35
CA VAL A 194 23.48 -7.08 10.32
C VAL A 194 22.90 -8.30 9.60
N ALA A 195 22.24 -8.11 8.47
CA ALA A 195 21.69 -9.19 7.66
C ALA A 195 22.79 -10.17 7.19
N ALA A 196 23.90 -9.64 6.67
CA ALA A 196 25.05 -10.43 6.21
C ALA A 196 25.72 -11.20 7.37
N VAL A 197 25.95 -10.54 8.51
CA VAL A 197 26.50 -11.20 9.71
C VAL A 197 25.55 -12.29 10.20
N GLY A 198 24.25 -12.01 10.20
CA GLY A 198 23.23 -12.97 10.64
C GLY A 198 23.15 -14.19 9.73
N TRP A 199 23.20 -13.99 8.41
CA TRP A 199 23.29 -15.09 7.44
C TRP A 199 24.53 -15.96 7.66
N ILE A 200 25.67 -15.37 8.03
CA ILE A 200 26.90 -16.15 8.28
C ILE A 200 26.82 -16.91 9.61
N ARG A 201 26.31 -16.29 10.68
CA ARG A 201 26.45 -16.77 12.07
C ARG A 201 25.23 -17.47 12.66
N TYR A 202 24.02 -17.18 12.21
CA TYR A 202 22.78 -17.63 12.87
C TYR A 202 21.88 -18.38 11.89
N TRP A 203 21.73 -19.69 12.11
CA TRP A 203 20.89 -20.56 11.31
C TRP A 203 19.87 -21.22 12.23
N PHE A 204 18.60 -20.85 12.06
CA PHE A 204 17.55 -21.33 12.93
C PHE A 204 16.71 -22.42 12.25
N GLY A 205 16.41 -23.49 12.99
CA GLY A 205 15.33 -24.41 12.63
C GLY A 205 13.95 -23.73 12.67
N PRO A 206 12.86 -24.47 12.39
CA PRO A 206 11.49 -23.93 12.27
C PRO A 206 11.02 -23.01 13.41
N VAL A 207 11.49 -23.24 14.64
CA VAL A 207 11.14 -22.41 15.81
C VAL A 207 11.79 -21.02 15.75
N GLY A 208 13.04 -20.91 15.31
CA GLY A 208 13.70 -19.61 15.25
C GLY A 208 13.29 -18.79 14.02
N ARG A 209 12.90 -19.41 12.90
CA ARG A 209 12.28 -18.67 11.78
C ARG A 209 10.94 -18.03 12.17
N GLN A 210 10.12 -18.71 12.96
CA GLN A 210 8.85 -18.15 13.47
C GLN A 210 9.11 -16.98 14.43
N ARG A 211 10.12 -17.09 15.31
CA ARG A 211 10.51 -16.00 16.22
C ARG A 211 11.06 -14.78 15.47
N ALA A 212 11.93 -15.00 14.48
CA ALA A 212 12.44 -13.91 13.63
C ALA A 212 11.31 -13.20 12.89
N ALA A 213 10.36 -13.97 12.35
CA ALA A 213 9.17 -13.41 11.70
C ALA A 213 8.30 -12.58 12.66
N ALA A 214 7.99 -13.12 13.84
CA ALA A 214 7.22 -12.40 14.86
C ALA A 214 7.94 -11.12 15.33
N PHE A 215 9.26 -11.17 15.50
CA PHE A 215 10.06 -10.00 15.89
C PHE A 215 10.04 -8.92 14.79
N ALA A 216 10.15 -9.30 13.53
CA ALA A 216 10.03 -8.37 12.40
C ALA A 216 8.67 -7.67 12.36
N LEU A 217 7.57 -8.41 12.59
CA LEU A 217 6.23 -7.83 12.69
C LEU A 217 6.11 -6.86 13.87
N LEU A 218 6.68 -7.20 15.02
CA LEU A 218 6.73 -6.31 16.17
C LEU A 218 7.49 -5.02 15.85
N LEU A 219 8.67 -5.12 15.22
CA LEU A 219 9.45 -3.95 14.81
C LEU A 219 8.67 -3.06 13.84
N LEU A 220 8.00 -3.64 12.84
CA LEU A 220 7.16 -2.87 11.91
C LEU A 220 5.96 -2.23 12.61
N ALA A 221 5.31 -2.93 13.54
CA ALA A 221 4.21 -2.39 14.32
C ALA A 221 4.65 -1.22 15.21
N LEU A 222 5.81 -1.34 15.87
CA LEU A 222 6.39 -0.26 16.67
C LEU A 222 6.78 0.94 15.78
N TYR A 223 7.39 0.68 14.62
CA TYR A 223 7.74 1.72 13.65
C TYR A 223 6.51 2.47 13.13
N ALA A 224 5.48 1.75 12.69
CA ALA A 224 4.22 2.34 12.22
C ALA A 224 3.50 3.09 13.36
N GLY A 225 3.47 2.52 14.56
CA GLY A 225 2.90 3.15 15.75
C GLY A 225 3.61 4.46 16.12
N ALA A 226 4.94 4.48 16.07
CA ALA A 226 5.73 5.69 16.30
C ALA A 226 5.41 6.77 15.26
N GLN A 227 5.35 6.42 13.97
CA GLN A 227 4.90 7.36 12.93
C GLN A 227 3.48 7.86 13.18
N GLY A 228 2.59 7.00 13.67
CA GLY A 228 1.23 7.38 14.02
C GLY A 228 1.13 8.39 15.15
N ILE A 229 1.93 8.21 16.21
CA ILE A 229 1.99 9.12 17.36
C ILE A 229 2.52 10.49 16.93
N VAL A 230 3.66 10.53 16.22
CA VAL A 230 4.24 11.78 15.72
C VAL A 230 3.31 12.44 14.69
N GLY A 231 2.76 11.65 13.78
CA GLY A 231 1.82 12.10 12.76
C GLY A 231 0.52 12.68 13.34
N ALA A 232 0.06 12.22 14.50
CA ALA A 232 -1.13 12.78 15.17
C ALA A 232 -0.94 14.26 15.52
N GLN A 233 0.26 14.63 15.99
CA GLN A 233 0.59 16.03 16.29
C GLN A 233 0.62 16.89 15.02
N ARG A 234 1.26 16.39 13.95
CA ARG A 234 1.30 17.08 12.65
C ARG A 234 -0.10 17.25 12.05
N LYS A 235 -0.94 16.20 12.08
CA LYS A 235 -2.34 16.24 11.61
C LYS A 235 -3.18 17.26 12.37
N ALA A 236 -3.02 17.36 13.70
CA ALA A 236 -3.72 18.38 14.48
C ALA A 236 -3.33 19.81 14.05
N GLY A 237 -2.04 20.05 13.78
CA GLY A 237 -1.55 21.31 13.22
C GLY A 237 -2.16 21.62 11.86
N ILE A 238 -2.10 20.67 10.93
CA ILE A 238 -2.66 20.80 9.57
C ILE A 238 -4.16 21.11 9.63
N ARG A 239 -4.92 20.38 10.47
CA ARG A 239 -6.35 20.62 10.64
C ARG A 239 -6.64 22.04 11.12
N ARG A 240 -5.89 22.55 12.10
CA ARG A 240 -6.06 23.93 12.59
C ARG A 240 -5.83 24.96 11.48
N THR A 241 -4.75 24.82 10.73
CA THR A 241 -4.45 25.70 9.59
C THR A 241 -5.52 25.62 8.51
N ALA A 242 -6.02 24.42 8.19
CA ALA A 242 -7.11 24.22 7.24
C ALA A 242 -8.37 24.99 7.66
N THR A 243 -8.75 24.85 8.94
CA THR A 243 -9.93 25.51 9.50
C THR A 243 -9.78 27.03 9.54
N GLN A 244 -8.61 27.54 9.86
CA GLN A 244 -8.32 28.98 9.84
C GLN A 244 -8.39 29.56 8.42
N ARG A 245 -7.89 28.83 7.42
CA ARG A 245 -7.79 29.30 6.03
C ARG A 245 -9.09 29.18 5.24
N PHE A 246 -9.84 28.10 5.45
CA PHE A 246 -11.00 27.73 4.61
C PHE A 246 -12.28 27.46 5.42
N GLY A 247 -12.28 27.68 6.73
CA GLY A 247 -13.43 27.46 7.61
C GLY A 247 -13.56 26.02 8.11
N THR A 248 -14.56 25.77 8.95
CA THR A 248 -14.76 24.47 9.63
C THR A 248 -15.09 23.32 8.68
N ALA A 249 -15.60 23.62 7.48
CA ALA A 249 -15.91 22.64 6.43
C ALA A 249 -14.69 22.27 5.55
N ALA A 250 -13.51 22.83 5.83
CA ALA A 250 -12.31 22.54 5.06
C ALA A 250 -11.91 21.06 5.16
N SER A 251 -11.58 20.45 4.02
CA SER A 251 -10.93 19.14 4.01
C SER A 251 -9.41 19.30 4.05
N TRP A 252 -8.74 18.29 4.57
CA TRP A 252 -7.29 18.33 4.77
C TRP A 252 -6.68 16.91 4.77
N ALA A 253 -5.37 16.85 4.57
CA ALA A 253 -4.59 15.63 4.62
C ALA A 253 -3.16 15.91 5.08
N ALA A 254 -2.54 14.90 5.69
CA ALA A 254 -1.10 14.82 5.86
C ALA A 254 -0.57 13.81 4.83
N LEU A 255 -0.08 14.30 3.70
CA LEU A 255 0.47 13.43 2.66
C LEU A 255 1.80 12.87 3.13
N THR A 256 1.89 11.55 3.08
CA THR A 256 3.08 10.80 3.47
C THR A 256 4.17 10.94 2.41
N ASN A 257 5.40 11.23 2.84
CA ASN A 257 6.53 11.45 1.95
C ASN A 257 7.31 10.14 1.73
N ILE A 258 7.45 9.72 0.48
CA ILE A 258 8.21 8.51 0.11
C ILE A 258 9.68 8.69 0.50
N GLY A 259 10.24 7.69 1.19
CA GLY A 259 11.66 7.71 1.60
C GLY A 259 12.00 8.70 2.72
N GLN A 260 11.02 9.44 3.25
CA GLN A 260 11.21 10.40 4.35
C GLN A 260 10.24 10.12 5.51
N PRO A 261 10.46 9.03 6.27
CA PRO A 261 9.65 8.73 7.44
C PRO A 261 9.61 9.89 8.43
N PHE A 262 8.50 10.01 9.16
CA PHE A 262 8.24 11.10 10.11
C PHE A 262 8.13 12.50 9.48
N THR A 263 7.94 12.59 8.17
CA THR A 263 7.66 13.85 7.48
C THR A 263 6.37 13.74 6.67
N TRP A 264 5.59 14.83 6.67
CA TRP A 264 4.31 14.90 5.96
C TRP A 264 4.10 16.27 5.33
N GLU A 265 3.73 16.26 4.06
CA GLU A 265 3.26 17.44 3.35
C GLU A 265 1.81 17.75 3.73
N ALA A 266 1.51 19.01 4.01
CA ALA A 266 0.15 19.44 4.29
C ALA A 266 -0.62 19.71 3.00
N VAL A 267 -1.86 19.22 2.94
CA VAL A 267 -2.82 19.64 1.92
C VAL A 267 -4.10 20.12 2.59
N TYR A 268 -4.60 21.23 2.08
CA TYR A 268 -5.77 21.93 2.55
C TYR A 268 -6.71 22.14 1.36
N ALA A 269 -8.01 21.97 1.55
CA ALA A 269 -8.96 22.28 0.51
C ALA A 269 -10.22 22.94 1.06
N GLY A 270 -10.58 24.04 0.42
CA GLY A 270 -11.89 24.66 0.53
C GLY A 270 -12.80 24.22 -0.63
N VAL A 271 -13.87 25.00 -0.81
CA VAL A 271 -14.88 24.74 -1.85
C VAL A 271 -14.29 24.89 -3.26
N ASP A 272 -13.56 25.97 -3.51
CA ASP A 272 -13.06 26.32 -4.86
C ASP A 272 -11.52 26.25 -4.98
N THR A 273 -10.81 25.86 -3.92
CA THR A 273 -9.35 25.89 -3.87
C THR A 273 -8.79 24.66 -3.17
N VAL A 274 -7.70 24.09 -3.70
CA VAL A 274 -6.80 23.18 -2.99
C VAL A 274 -5.44 23.89 -2.86
N ALA A 275 -4.75 23.70 -1.74
CA ALA A 275 -3.46 24.32 -1.50
C ALA A 275 -2.58 23.46 -0.60
N GLY A 276 -1.27 23.63 -0.74
CA GLY A 276 -0.28 23.18 0.25
C GLY A 276 0.27 24.36 1.04
N ASP A 277 1.45 24.14 1.63
CA ASP A 277 2.17 25.15 2.41
C ASP A 277 2.68 26.30 1.50
N ASP A 278 3.15 25.98 0.29
CA ASP A 278 3.81 26.89 -0.66
C ASP A 278 3.12 26.99 -2.03
N TRP A 279 2.01 26.27 -2.25
CA TRP A 279 1.31 26.24 -3.53
C TRP A 279 -0.21 26.35 -3.39
N ARG A 280 -0.90 26.76 -4.47
CA ARG A 280 -2.36 26.87 -4.53
C ARG A 280 -2.87 26.54 -5.93
N LEU A 281 -4.00 25.82 -6.01
CA LEU A 281 -4.68 25.46 -7.25
C LEU A 281 -6.18 25.77 -7.16
N PRO A 282 -6.79 26.36 -8.20
CA PRO A 282 -8.25 26.46 -8.31
C PRO A 282 -8.84 25.08 -8.61
N ARG A 283 -9.99 24.75 -8.00
CA ARG A 283 -10.65 23.44 -8.21
C ARG A 283 -11.44 23.36 -9.51
N ASN A 284 -12.04 24.47 -9.95
CA ASN A 284 -12.85 24.60 -11.16
C ASN A 284 -14.04 23.61 -11.30
N LEU A 285 -14.44 22.92 -10.22
CA LEU A 285 -15.48 21.88 -10.27
C LEU A 285 -16.89 22.43 -10.53
N ARG A 286 -17.11 23.73 -10.29
CA ARG A 286 -18.39 24.41 -10.56
C ARG A 286 -18.58 24.82 -12.01
N SER A 287 -17.54 24.71 -12.85
CA SER A 287 -17.68 24.95 -14.28
C SER A 287 -18.74 24.00 -14.86
N PRO A 288 -19.75 24.48 -15.61
CA PRO A 288 -20.80 23.63 -16.17
C PRO A 288 -20.25 22.46 -17.01
N ALA A 289 -19.17 22.70 -17.76
CA ALA A 289 -18.52 21.69 -18.57
C ALA A 289 -17.87 20.59 -17.71
N VAL A 290 -17.19 20.98 -16.62
CA VAL A 290 -16.56 20.05 -15.67
C VAL A 290 -17.63 19.25 -14.92
N ALA A 291 -18.66 19.93 -14.42
CA ALA A 291 -19.76 19.28 -13.71
C ALA A 291 -20.51 18.27 -14.59
N ARG A 292 -20.69 18.58 -15.89
CA ARG A 292 -21.23 17.66 -16.88
C ARG A 292 -20.32 16.45 -17.08
N ALA A 293 -19.03 16.70 -17.33
CA ALA A 293 -18.04 15.65 -17.54
C ALA A 293 -18.00 14.66 -16.36
N LEU A 294 -18.03 15.14 -15.12
CA LEU A 294 -18.03 14.32 -13.91
C LEU A 294 -19.26 13.41 -13.78
N ARG A 295 -20.42 13.83 -14.29
CA ARG A 295 -21.67 13.05 -14.21
C ARG A 295 -21.85 12.10 -15.38
N GLU A 296 -21.56 12.56 -16.59
CA GLU A 296 -21.98 11.89 -17.82
C GLU A 296 -20.91 10.95 -18.37
N THR A 297 -19.62 11.26 -18.18
CA THR A 297 -18.53 10.43 -18.69
C THR A 297 -18.11 9.35 -17.69
N ARG A 298 -17.64 8.21 -18.22
CA ARG A 298 -17.10 7.12 -17.42
C ARG A 298 -15.83 7.55 -16.67
N GLU A 299 -14.97 8.25 -17.40
CA GLU A 299 -13.71 8.88 -16.98
C GLU A 299 -13.93 9.84 -15.81
N GLY A 300 -14.93 10.72 -15.94
CA GLY A 300 -15.29 11.69 -14.92
C GLY A 300 -15.77 11.03 -13.64
N ARG A 301 -16.67 10.03 -13.74
CA ARG A 301 -17.15 9.28 -12.57
C ARG A 301 -16.04 8.48 -11.89
N ALA A 302 -15.18 7.82 -12.67
CA ALA A 302 -14.03 7.09 -12.16
C ALA A 302 -13.08 8.01 -11.38
N MET A 303 -12.78 9.18 -11.94
CA MET A 303 -11.91 10.15 -11.29
C MET A 303 -12.55 10.77 -10.03
N ALA A 304 -13.86 11.09 -10.08
CA ALA A 304 -14.58 11.63 -8.94
C ALA A 304 -14.63 10.65 -7.75
N GLN A 305 -14.75 9.36 -8.05
CA GLN A 305 -14.69 8.29 -7.05
C GLN A 305 -13.30 8.16 -6.42
N PHE A 306 -12.25 8.28 -7.24
CA PHE A 306 -10.87 8.03 -6.82
C PHE A 306 -10.25 9.22 -6.06
N ALA A 307 -10.54 10.44 -6.51
CA ALA A 307 -9.82 11.64 -6.09
C ALA A 307 -10.18 12.05 -4.66
N ARG A 308 -9.17 12.27 -3.81
CA ARG A 308 -9.35 12.90 -2.49
C ARG A 308 -9.44 14.41 -2.61
N PHE A 309 -8.59 15.02 -3.46
CA PHE A 309 -8.58 16.45 -3.74
C PHE A 309 -8.72 16.71 -5.23
N LEU A 310 -9.95 16.50 -5.73
CA LEU A 310 -10.27 16.68 -7.14
C LEU A 310 -10.14 18.15 -7.57
N VAL A 311 -9.41 18.34 -8.68
CA VAL A 311 -9.20 19.59 -9.39
C VAL A 311 -9.45 19.35 -10.89
N ALA A 312 -9.89 20.40 -11.58
CA ALA A 312 -10.02 20.39 -13.03
C ALA A 312 -9.21 21.53 -13.68
N ASP A 313 -8.49 21.21 -14.74
CA ASP A 313 -7.94 22.18 -15.70
C ASP A 313 -8.73 22.10 -17.00
N VAL A 314 -9.07 23.25 -17.59
CA VAL A 314 -9.89 23.32 -18.81
C VAL A 314 -9.09 24.06 -19.87
N ASP A 315 -8.72 23.33 -20.92
CA ASP A 315 -8.01 23.88 -22.07
C ASP A 315 -8.90 23.77 -23.30
N SER A 316 -9.45 24.90 -23.77
CA SER A 316 -10.24 25.01 -25.01
C SER A 316 -11.32 23.91 -25.14
N ASN A 317 -10.98 22.77 -25.76
CA ASN A 317 -11.85 21.62 -25.98
C ASN A 317 -11.55 20.38 -25.11
N THR A 318 -10.62 20.45 -24.17
CA THR A 318 -10.22 19.33 -23.31
C THR A 318 -10.37 19.70 -21.83
N ILE A 319 -10.91 18.77 -21.05
CA ILE A 319 -10.99 18.84 -19.60
C ILE A 319 -10.01 17.83 -19.03
N TYR A 320 -9.12 18.29 -18.16
CA TYR A 320 -8.21 17.44 -17.40
C TYR A 320 -8.72 17.38 -15.96
N LEU A 321 -9.08 16.18 -15.50
CA LEU A 321 -9.45 15.92 -14.12
C LEU A 321 -8.24 15.29 -13.41
N LEU A 322 -7.86 15.82 -12.26
CA LEU A 322 -6.66 15.39 -11.55
C LEU A 322 -6.85 15.41 -10.03
N ASP A 323 -6.10 14.56 -9.34
CA ASP A 323 -6.00 14.57 -7.89
C ASP A 323 -4.76 15.36 -7.46
N ALA A 324 -4.98 16.45 -6.72
CA ALA A 324 -3.93 17.36 -6.28
C ALA A 324 -2.85 16.69 -5.41
N ARG A 325 -3.11 15.49 -4.87
CA ARG A 325 -2.09 14.67 -4.17
C ARG A 325 -0.91 14.32 -5.06
N TYR A 326 -1.15 14.08 -6.34
CA TYR A 326 -0.19 13.44 -7.24
C TYR A 326 0.14 14.28 -8.47
N ALA A 327 -0.73 15.21 -8.84
CA ALA A 327 -0.52 16.11 -9.97
C ALA A 327 -0.98 17.52 -9.56
N ARG A 328 -0.16 18.54 -9.83
CA ARG A 328 -0.49 19.95 -9.53
C ARG A 328 -0.68 20.80 -10.78
N ALA A 329 0.10 20.53 -11.81
CA ALA A 329 0.00 21.16 -13.14
C ALA A 329 0.23 20.16 -14.29
N ALA A 330 0.46 18.89 -13.96
CA ALA A 330 0.78 17.87 -14.95
C ALA A 330 -0.49 17.47 -15.73
N ARG A 331 -0.44 17.59 -17.06
CA ARG A 331 -1.48 17.10 -17.97
C ARG A 331 -1.34 15.62 -18.32
N VAL A 332 -0.33 14.97 -17.75
CA VAL A 332 0.01 13.57 -17.92
C VAL A 332 0.36 12.99 -16.55
N GLY A 333 -0.10 11.79 -16.27
CA GLY A 333 0.15 11.11 -15.01
C GLY A 333 -0.90 10.02 -14.77
N TRP A 334 -0.62 9.16 -13.81
CA TRP A 334 -1.54 8.05 -13.47
C TRP A 334 -2.81 8.54 -12.77
N ALA A 335 -2.73 9.67 -12.06
CA ALA A 335 -3.86 10.32 -11.38
C ALA A 335 -4.43 11.51 -12.20
N VAL A 336 -4.32 11.44 -13.53
CA VAL A 336 -4.85 12.45 -14.46
C VAL A 336 -5.71 11.76 -15.51
N VAL A 337 -6.90 12.30 -15.74
CA VAL A 337 -7.86 11.80 -16.72
C VAL A 337 -8.20 12.91 -17.70
N ARG A 338 -8.10 12.60 -18.99
CA ARG A 338 -8.39 13.52 -20.09
C ARG A 338 -9.77 13.22 -20.67
N ILE A 339 -10.59 14.25 -20.81
CA ILE A 339 -11.91 14.17 -21.44
C ILE A 339 -11.98 15.23 -22.53
N THR A 340 -12.17 14.81 -23.77
CA THR A 340 -12.41 15.74 -24.88
C THR A 340 -13.89 16.12 -24.88
N LYS A 341 -14.19 17.42 -24.94
CA LYS A 341 -15.56 17.92 -25.11
C LYS A 341 -16.05 17.42 -26.47
N GLN A 342 -17.17 16.69 -26.47
CA GLN A 342 -17.88 16.33 -27.70
C GLN A 342 -18.62 17.53 -28.26
#